data_AF-A0A2R5L6I5-F1
#
_entry.id   AF-A0A2R5L6I5-F1
#
_cell.length_a   1.000
_cell.length_b   1.000
_cell.length_c   1.000
_cell.angle_alpha   90.00
_cell.angle_beta   90.00
_cell.angle_gamma   90.00
#
_symmetry.space_group_name_H-M   'P 1'
#
loop_
_entity.id
_entity.type
_entity.pdbx_description
1 polymer ?
#
loop_
_entity_poly.entity_id
_entity_poly.type
_entity_poly.pdbx_seq_one_letter_code
_entity_poly.pdbx_strand_id
1 'polypeptide(L)'
;RQIRCDGYSAIRGAAFGILASGGSLLTHHGGAEQVYQILLNALSSENGSWLRRWQFPARLKHNGSCLEGFWECLSCLQTIEDQLKDTNSADKEYVLAALLNKDPVIDAQISDAVKLIMLKCALELYEDQVDEVVIPMFATVMFSRESSRTPEDFMLNHLNRIGSEGIQEVELYLLGYALETTVTIVRPQRVRSGDLVCRYPEWQV
;
A
#
# COMPACT_ATOMS: atom_id res chain seq x y z
N ARG A 1 -2.75 -19.27 -4.25
CA ARG A 1 -2.07 -19.86 -3.06
C ARG A 1 -2.78 -19.40 -1.79
N GLN A 2 -2.72 -20.16 -0.69
CA GLN A 2 -3.18 -19.65 0.60
C GLN A 2 -2.12 -18.70 1.17
N ILE A 3 -2.56 -17.50 1.51
CA ILE A 3 -1.75 -16.47 2.13
C ILE A 3 -2.48 -16.01 3.40
N ARG A 4 -1.73 -15.66 4.44
CA ARG A 4 -2.29 -15.24 5.74
C ARG A 4 -3.43 -14.24 5.56
N CYS A 5 -4.56 -14.56 6.19
CA CYS A 5 -5.80 -13.78 6.13
C CYS A 5 -5.98 -12.97 7.43
N ASP A 6 -5.63 -11.69 7.39
CA ASP A 6 -5.78 -10.71 8.47
C ASP A 6 -6.11 -9.32 7.89
N GLY A 7 -6.01 -8.25 8.69
CA GLY A 7 -6.25 -6.88 8.21
C GLY A 7 -5.32 -6.40 7.09
N TYR A 8 -4.29 -7.17 6.71
CA TYR A 8 -3.41 -6.89 5.57
C TYR A 8 -3.75 -7.71 4.31
N SER A 9 -4.79 -8.54 4.33
CA SER A 9 -5.06 -9.52 3.26
C SER A 9 -5.10 -8.93 1.85
N ALA A 10 -5.73 -7.76 1.68
CA ALA A 10 -5.83 -7.10 0.38
C ALA A 10 -4.48 -6.59 -0.13
N ILE A 11 -3.72 -5.90 0.72
CA ILE A 11 -2.35 -5.46 0.43
C ILE A 11 -1.49 -6.66 0.05
N ARG A 12 -1.53 -7.71 0.88
CA ARG A 12 -0.72 -8.90 0.70
C ARG A 12 -1.09 -9.64 -0.60
N GLY A 13 -2.39 -9.74 -0.90
CA GLY A 13 -2.88 -10.35 -2.14
C GLY A 13 -2.44 -9.58 -3.38
N ALA A 14 -2.57 -8.24 -3.37
CA ALA A 14 -2.17 -7.39 -4.49
C ALA A 14 -0.65 -7.41 -4.71
N ALA A 15 0.12 -7.18 -3.65
CA ALA A 15 1.58 -7.26 -3.68
C ALA A 15 2.07 -8.63 -4.17
N PHE A 16 1.48 -9.72 -3.64
CA PHE A 16 1.80 -11.07 -4.07
C PHE A 16 1.55 -11.28 -5.56
N GLY A 17 0.39 -10.87 -6.08
CA GLY A 17 0.05 -11.05 -7.49
C GLY A 17 1.06 -10.38 -8.42
N ILE A 18 1.45 -9.13 -8.11
CA ILE A 18 2.42 -8.38 -8.91
C ILE A 18 3.81 -9.03 -8.81
N LEU A 19 4.31 -9.23 -7.60
CA LEU A 19 5.67 -9.75 -7.37
C LEU A 19 5.84 -11.18 -7.89
N ALA A 20 4.85 -12.05 -7.68
CA ALA A 20 4.89 -13.43 -8.17
C ALA A 20 4.84 -13.50 -9.71
N SER A 21 4.22 -12.52 -10.38
CA SER A 21 4.23 -12.39 -11.84
C SER A 21 5.55 -11.81 -12.40
N GLY A 22 6.46 -11.41 -11.52
CA GLY A 22 7.73 -10.76 -11.89
C GLY A 22 7.65 -9.26 -12.08
N GLY A 23 6.55 -8.62 -11.68
CA GLY A 23 6.41 -7.17 -11.64
C GLY A 23 7.11 -6.55 -10.42
N SER A 24 7.03 -5.22 -10.32
CA SER A 24 7.62 -4.41 -9.26
C SER A 24 6.57 -3.41 -8.75
N LEU A 25 6.50 -3.24 -7.43
CA LEU A 25 5.67 -2.25 -6.76
C LEU A 25 6.34 -0.87 -6.75
N LEU A 26 7.67 -0.81 -6.86
CA LEU A 26 8.45 0.43 -6.73
C LEU A 26 8.83 1.08 -8.06
N THR A 27 8.83 0.35 -9.18
CA THR A 27 9.33 0.86 -10.48
C THR A 27 8.64 2.15 -10.92
N HIS A 28 7.31 2.21 -10.78
CA HIS A 28 6.51 3.37 -11.14
C HIS A 28 6.69 4.58 -10.20
N HIS A 29 7.23 4.34 -9.01
CA HIS A 29 7.51 5.38 -8.02
C HIS A 29 8.96 5.85 -8.03
N GLY A 30 9.78 5.38 -8.97
CA GLY A 30 11.20 5.72 -9.04
C GLY A 30 12.08 4.98 -8.02
N GLY A 31 11.58 3.90 -7.42
CA GLY A 31 12.32 3.10 -6.43
C GLY A 31 12.06 3.50 -4.98
N ALA A 32 12.59 2.70 -4.03
CA ALA A 32 12.44 2.94 -2.60
C ALA A 32 12.94 4.33 -2.16
N GLU A 33 14.06 4.80 -2.72
CA GLU A 33 14.65 6.10 -2.40
C GLU A 33 13.71 7.25 -2.76
N GLN A 34 13.10 7.22 -3.95
CA GLN A 34 12.22 8.31 -4.39
C GLN A 34 10.96 8.40 -3.52
N VAL A 35 10.38 7.26 -3.14
CA VAL A 35 9.24 7.22 -2.19
C VAL A 35 9.68 7.79 -0.83
N TYR A 36 10.85 7.38 -0.34
CA TYR A 36 11.39 7.87 0.93
C TYR A 36 11.62 9.39 0.92
N GLN A 37 12.20 9.94 -0.16
CA GLN A 37 12.46 11.38 -0.28
C GLN A 37 11.18 12.21 -0.26
N ILE A 38 10.09 11.75 -0.88
CA ILE A 38 8.80 12.44 -0.82
C ILE A 38 8.27 12.49 0.62
N LEU A 39 8.35 11.37 1.34
CA LEU A 39 7.92 11.29 2.75
C LEU A 39 8.81 12.13 3.67
N LEU A 40 10.12 12.18 3.41
CA LEU A 40 11.07 13.03 4.12
C LEU A 40 10.74 14.51 3.92
N ASN A 41 10.47 14.93 2.69
CA ASN A 41 10.08 16.30 2.36
C ASN A 41 8.75 16.66 3.04
N ALA A 42 7.77 15.77 2.99
CA ALA A 42 6.49 15.96 3.67
C ALA A 42 6.67 16.13 5.19
N LEU A 43 7.52 15.31 5.84
CA LEU A 43 7.81 15.44 7.28
C LEU A 43 8.55 16.73 7.62
N SER A 44 9.40 17.22 6.72
CA SER A 44 10.21 18.42 6.90
C SER A 44 9.44 19.72 6.62
N SER A 45 8.23 19.63 6.06
CA SER A 45 7.34 20.77 5.86
C SER A 45 6.83 21.35 7.19
N GLU A 46 6.36 22.61 7.17
CA GLU A 46 5.91 23.35 8.36
C GLU A 46 4.85 22.58 9.17
N ASN A 47 3.96 21.85 8.50
CA ASN A 47 2.90 21.06 9.12
C ASN A 47 3.16 19.54 9.05
N GLY A 48 4.38 19.10 8.72
CA GLY A 48 4.70 17.69 8.45
C GLY A 48 4.74 16.77 9.66
N SER A 49 4.73 17.32 10.88
CA SER A 49 5.00 16.56 12.12
C SER A 49 4.02 15.42 12.40
N TRP A 50 2.81 15.46 11.80
CA TRP A 50 1.81 14.39 11.92
C TRP A 50 2.31 13.04 11.41
N LEU A 51 3.24 13.01 10.45
CA LEU A 51 3.83 11.76 9.95
C LEU A 51 4.49 10.94 11.07
N ARG A 52 4.98 11.59 12.13
CA ARG A 52 5.55 10.90 13.31
C ARG A 52 4.52 10.07 14.07
N ARG A 53 3.24 10.26 13.80
CA ARG A 53 2.12 9.48 14.36
C ARG A 53 1.79 8.24 13.52
N TRP A 54 2.63 7.89 12.54
CA TRP A 54 2.55 6.60 11.85
C TRP A 54 2.59 5.45 12.86
N GLN A 55 1.69 4.48 12.68
CA GLN A 55 1.62 3.30 13.52
C GLN A 55 2.15 2.08 12.79
N PHE A 56 3.38 1.69 13.13
CA PHE A 56 3.96 0.44 12.68
C PHE A 56 3.27 -0.75 13.38
N PRO A 57 3.03 -1.87 12.67
CA PRO A 57 2.52 -3.07 13.30
C PRO A 57 3.49 -3.59 14.36
N ALA A 58 2.95 -4.05 15.50
CA ALA A 58 3.73 -4.52 16.65
C ALA A 58 4.77 -5.61 16.32
N ARG A 59 4.52 -6.40 15.28
CA ARG A 59 5.44 -7.45 14.80
C ARG A 59 6.75 -6.91 14.20
N LEU A 60 6.81 -5.65 13.76
CA LEU A 60 8.05 -4.99 13.36
C LEU A 60 8.99 -4.72 14.53
N LYS A 61 8.45 -4.58 15.76
CA LYS A 61 9.21 -4.19 16.96
C LYS A 61 10.07 -2.93 16.73
N HIS A 62 9.58 -2.01 15.88
CA HIS A 62 10.28 -0.78 15.55
C HIS A 62 10.35 0.14 16.78
N ASN A 63 11.56 0.53 17.15
CA ASN A 63 11.83 1.43 18.27
C ASN A 63 12.57 2.70 17.83
N GLY A 64 12.87 2.85 16.54
CA GLY A 64 13.56 4.00 15.98
C GLY A 64 12.61 5.15 15.65
N SER A 65 13.16 6.16 14.99
CA SER A 65 12.40 7.26 14.42
C SER A 65 11.46 6.78 13.31
N CYS A 66 10.42 7.58 13.03
CA CYS A 66 9.47 7.27 11.97
C CYS A 66 10.14 7.12 10.58
N LEU A 67 11.14 7.95 10.26
CA LEU A 67 11.88 7.87 9.01
C LEU A 67 12.73 6.61 8.90
N GLU A 68 13.39 6.19 9.98
CA GLU A 68 14.14 4.93 10.00
C GLU A 68 13.20 3.75 9.68
N GLY A 69 12.01 3.71 10.30
CA GLY A 69 11.02 2.68 10.02
C GLY A 69 10.48 2.74 8.57
N PHE A 70 10.32 3.94 7.99
CA PHE A 70 9.96 4.08 6.58
C PHE A 70 11.03 3.49 5.66
N TRP A 71 12.29 3.84 5.90
CA TRP A 71 13.41 3.31 5.13
C TRP A 71 13.55 1.80 5.29
N GLU A 72 13.41 1.26 6.50
CA GLU A 72 13.44 -0.18 6.75
C GLU A 72 12.38 -0.94 5.93
N CYS A 73 11.15 -0.43 5.86
CA CYS A 73 10.09 -1.05 5.07
C CYS A 73 10.38 -0.96 3.56
N LEU A 74 10.72 0.23 3.06
CA LEU A 74 10.95 0.46 1.63
C LEU A 74 12.19 -0.27 1.11
N SER A 75 13.29 -0.25 1.87
CA SER A 75 14.52 -0.96 1.52
C SER A 75 14.35 -2.48 1.58
N CYS A 76 13.55 -3.00 2.52
CA CYS A 76 13.15 -4.41 2.54
C CYS A 76 12.41 -4.78 1.25
N LEU A 77 11.40 -4.00 0.85
CA LEU A 77 10.65 -4.23 -0.39
C LEU A 77 11.57 -4.21 -1.62
N GLN A 78 12.46 -3.22 -1.73
CA GLN A 78 13.45 -3.13 -2.81
C GLN A 78 14.33 -4.40 -2.87
N THR A 79 14.83 -4.84 -1.71
CA THR A 79 15.66 -6.05 -1.61
C THR A 79 14.91 -7.29 -2.10
N ILE A 80 13.63 -7.44 -1.72
CA ILE A 80 12.81 -8.57 -2.16
C ILE A 80 12.53 -8.50 -3.66
N GLU A 81 12.25 -7.33 -4.21
CA GLU A 81 12.08 -7.17 -5.66
C GLU A 81 13.34 -7.56 -6.42
N ASP A 82 14.53 -7.15 -5.94
CA ASP A 82 15.79 -7.48 -6.58
C ASP A 82 16.11 -8.97 -6.50
N GLN A 83 15.87 -9.61 -5.35
CA GLN A 83 16.00 -11.08 -5.22
C GLN A 83 15.05 -11.83 -6.15
N LEU A 84 13.82 -11.33 -6.33
CA LEU A 84 12.84 -11.95 -7.23
C LEU A 84 13.17 -11.75 -8.71
N LYS A 85 13.95 -10.74 -9.10
CA LYS A 85 14.42 -10.59 -10.50
C LYS A 85 15.34 -11.74 -10.90
N ASP A 86 16.21 -12.17 -9.99
CA ASP A 86 17.17 -13.25 -10.22
C ASP A 86 16.58 -14.66 -9.99
N THR A 87 15.38 -14.74 -9.42
CA THR A 87 14.68 -16.00 -9.17
C THR A 87 13.99 -16.52 -10.44
N ASN A 88 14.09 -17.82 -10.71
CA ASN A 88 13.36 -18.46 -11.81
C ASN A 88 11.85 -18.18 -11.70
N SER A 89 11.22 -17.80 -12.82
CA SER A 89 9.79 -17.45 -12.87
C SER A 89 8.88 -18.54 -12.32
N ALA A 90 9.25 -19.83 -12.48
CA ALA A 90 8.50 -20.96 -11.95
C ALA A 90 8.48 -21.02 -10.39
N ASP A 91 9.48 -20.44 -9.73
CA ASP A 91 9.67 -20.55 -8.27
C ASP A 91 9.26 -19.30 -7.49
N LYS A 92 9.10 -18.14 -8.15
CA LYS A 92 8.75 -16.85 -7.51
C LYS A 92 7.52 -16.95 -6.61
N GLU A 93 6.47 -17.60 -7.11
CA GLU A 93 5.22 -17.78 -6.36
C GLU A 93 5.45 -18.56 -5.05
N TYR A 94 6.26 -19.63 -5.09
CA TYR A 94 6.54 -20.45 -3.93
C TYR A 94 7.42 -19.72 -2.90
N VAL A 95 8.49 -19.08 -3.38
CA VAL A 95 9.42 -18.30 -2.54
C VAL A 95 8.66 -17.19 -1.82
N LEU A 96 7.87 -16.42 -2.56
CA LEU A 96 7.12 -15.29 -2.00
C LEU A 96 6.02 -15.76 -1.03
N ALA A 97 5.32 -16.86 -1.35
CA ALA A 97 4.32 -17.42 -0.44
C ALA A 97 4.96 -17.93 0.85
N ALA A 98 6.16 -18.51 0.79
CA ALA A 98 6.89 -18.93 1.97
C ALA A 98 7.32 -17.73 2.81
N LEU A 99 7.85 -16.68 2.18
CA LEU A 99 8.29 -15.45 2.83
C LEU A 99 7.15 -14.77 3.61
N LEU A 100 6.03 -14.48 2.93
CA LEU A 100 4.89 -13.76 3.52
C LEU A 100 4.14 -14.56 4.59
N ASN A 101 4.24 -15.89 4.58
CA ASN A 101 3.57 -16.73 5.57
C ASN A 101 4.46 -17.13 6.76
N LYS A 102 5.78 -17.21 6.58
CA LYS A 102 6.72 -17.71 7.60
C LYS A 102 7.48 -16.62 8.33
N ASP A 103 7.75 -15.50 7.68
CA ASP A 103 8.47 -14.38 8.29
C ASP A 103 7.51 -13.24 8.61
N PRO A 104 7.08 -13.09 9.88
CA PRO A 104 6.13 -12.05 10.27
C PRO A 104 6.72 -10.64 10.20
N VAL A 105 8.05 -10.49 10.22
CA VAL A 105 8.71 -9.19 10.12
C VAL A 105 8.73 -8.75 8.68
N ILE A 106 9.21 -9.59 7.76
CA ILE A 106 9.23 -9.28 6.32
C ILE A 106 7.82 -9.06 5.79
N ASP A 107 6.87 -9.90 6.20
CA ASP A 107 5.45 -9.70 5.92
C ASP A 107 4.96 -8.29 6.30
N ALA A 108 5.36 -7.82 7.49
CA ALA A 108 5.00 -6.51 7.98
C ALA A 108 5.70 -5.38 7.22
N GLN A 109 6.99 -5.53 6.93
CA GLN A 109 7.79 -4.56 6.19
C GLN A 109 7.23 -4.35 4.79
N ILE A 110 6.94 -5.44 4.06
CA ILE A 110 6.33 -5.37 2.73
C ILE A 110 4.95 -4.72 2.81
N SER A 111 4.13 -5.11 3.78
CA SER A 111 2.77 -4.58 3.92
C SER A 111 2.76 -3.07 4.24
N ASP A 112 3.63 -2.63 5.15
CA ASP A 112 3.77 -1.22 5.50
C ASP A 112 4.47 -0.42 4.38
N ALA A 113 5.41 -1.01 3.63
CA ALA A 113 5.97 -0.38 2.43
C ALA A 113 4.88 -0.04 1.41
N VAL A 114 3.93 -0.96 1.17
CA VAL A 114 2.77 -0.68 0.31
C VAL A 114 1.91 0.45 0.87
N LYS A 115 1.66 0.50 2.19
CA LYS A 115 0.94 1.62 2.81
C LYS A 115 1.69 2.95 2.64
N LEU A 116 3.03 2.94 2.67
CA LEU A 116 3.85 4.14 2.43
C LEU A 116 3.74 4.62 1.00
N ILE A 117 3.71 3.69 0.02
CA ILE A 117 3.44 4.02 -1.38
C ILE A 117 2.03 4.62 -1.51
N MET A 118 1.02 4.03 -0.87
CA MET A 118 -0.35 4.59 -0.85
C MET A 118 -0.38 6.00 -0.24
N LEU A 119 0.35 6.24 0.86
CA LEU A 119 0.44 7.56 1.48
C LEU A 119 1.11 8.58 0.55
N LYS A 120 2.21 8.19 -0.11
CA LYS A 120 2.89 9.00 -1.12
C LYS A 120 1.92 9.40 -2.23
N CYS A 121 1.16 8.46 -2.78
CA CYS A 121 0.14 8.77 -3.79
C CYS A 121 -0.96 9.69 -3.24
N ALA A 122 -1.39 9.51 -1.99
CA ALA A 122 -2.37 10.39 -1.38
C ALA A 122 -1.84 11.83 -1.19
N LEU A 123 -0.54 12.00 -0.89
CA LEU A 123 0.09 13.31 -0.83
C LEU A 123 0.08 14.00 -2.19
N GLU A 124 0.51 13.31 -3.24
CA GLU A 124 0.54 13.84 -4.62
C GLU A 124 -0.87 14.17 -5.12
N LEU A 125 -1.83 13.26 -4.93
CA LEU A 125 -3.22 13.50 -5.32
C LEU A 125 -3.85 14.67 -4.58
N TYR A 126 -3.46 14.88 -3.32
CA TYR A 126 -3.95 16.02 -2.55
C TYR A 126 -3.33 17.33 -3.00
N GLU A 127 -2.03 17.34 -3.31
CA GLU A 127 -1.33 18.49 -3.90
C GLU A 127 -1.95 18.87 -5.24
N ASP A 128 -2.13 17.89 -6.15
CA ASP A 128 -2.83 18.08 -7.41
C ASP A 128 -4.26 18.65 -7.20
N GLN A 129 -4.99 18.15 -6.20
CA GLN A 129 -6.33 18.67 -5.90
C GLN A 129 -6.31 20.14 -5.45
N VAL A 130 -5.33 20.52 -4.62
CA VAL A 130 -5.14 21.89 -4.13
C VAL A 130 -4.76 22.83 -5.27
N ASP A 131 -3.96 22.34 -6.21
CA ASP A 131 -3.53 23.07 -7.41
C ASP A 131 -4.58 23.05 -8.54
N GLU A 132 -5.79 22.57 -8.25
CA GLU A 132 -6.91 22.45 -9.20
C GLU A 132 -6.59 21.58 -10.44
N VAL A 133 -5.62 20.69 -10.31
CA VAL A 133 -5.29 19.66 -11.29
C VAL A 133 -6.35 18.55 -11.25
N VAL A 134 -6.70 18.02 -12.42
CA VAL A 134 -7.68 16.94 -12.53
C VAL A 134 -7.13 15.66 -11.91
N ILE A 135 -7.75 15.22 -10.82
CA ILE A 135 -7.46 13.94 -10.16
C ILE A 135 -8.51 12.87 -10.50
N PRO A 136 -8.20 11.57 -10.31
CA PRO A 136 -9.19 10.52 -10.43
C PRO A 136 -10.39 10.71 -9.49
N MET A 137 -11.60 10.39 -9.95
CA MET A 137 -12.84 10.54 -9.18
C MET A 137 -12.80 9.86 -7.81
N PHE A 138 -12.16 8.69 -7.71
CA PHE A 138 -12.05 7.99 -6.42
C PHE A 138 -11.29 8.83 -5.38
N ALA A 139 -10.28 9.61 -5.81
CA ALA A 139 -9.47 10.45 -4.94
C ALA A 139 -10.31 11.66 -4.45
N THR A 140 -11.08 12.28 -5.35
CA THR A 140 -12.05 13.32 -4.98
C THR A 140 -13.05 12.80 -3.93
N VAL A 141 -13.61 11.60 -4.15
CA VAL A 141 -14.52 10.97 -3.19
C VAL A 141 -13.79 10.66 -1.87
N MET A 142 -12.56 10.16 -1.92
CA MET A 142 -11.75 9.89 -0.74
C MET A 142 -11.56 11.15 0.12
N PHE A 143 -11.15 12.26 -0.48
CA PHE A 143 -10.91 13.52 0.23
C PHE A 143 -12.19 14.30 0.60
N SER A 144 -13.35 13.94 0.04
CA SER A 144 -14.63 14.52 0.49
C SER A 144 -15.12 13.99 1.84
N ARG A 145 -14.62 12.82 2.29
CA ARG A 145 -15.04 12.20 3.55
C ARG A 145 -14.47 12.97 4.74
N GLU A 146 -15.29 13.17 5.78
CA GLU A 146 -14.87 13.83 7.02
C GLU A 146 -13.61 13.18 7.65
N SER A 147 -13.54 11.85 7.63
CA SER A 147 -12.42 11.11 8.22
C SER A 147 -11.13 11.10 7.39
N SER A 148 -11.10 11.68 6.20
CA SER A 148 -9.92 11.67 5.32
C SER A 148 -9.85 12.91 4.43
N ARG A 149 -10.19 14.09 4.96
CA ARG A 149 -10.17 15.35 4.18
C ARG A 149 -8.78 15.77 3.74
N THR A 150 -7.76 15.37 4.51
CA THR A 150 -6.35 15.64 4.26
C THR A 150 -5.55 14.34 4.28
N PRO A 151 -4.30 14.33 3.76
CA PRO A 151 -3.40 13.19 3.92
C PRO A 151 -3.13 12.83 5.39
N GLU A 152 -3.10 13.82 6.30
CA GLU A 152 -3.01 13.59 7.74
C GLU A 152 -4.22 12.81 8.25
N ASP A 153 -5.44 13.29 7.97
CA ASP A 153 -6.67 12.62 8.39
C ASP A 153 -6.75 11.20 7.82
N PHE A 154 -6.37 11.04 6.54
CA PHE A 154 -6.32 9.75 5.87
C PHE A 154 -5.35 8.79 6.57
N MET A 155 -4.14 9.24 6.89
CA MET A 155 -3.15 8.42 7.59
C MET A 155 -3.65 8.00 8.97
N LEU A 156 -4.14 8.96 9.76
CA LEU A 156 -4.53 8.74 11.15
C LEU A 156 -5.77 7.86 11.29
N ASN A 157 -6.76 8.04 10.41
CA ASN A 157 -8.06 7.39 10.54
C ASN A 157 -8.20 6.13 9.69
N HIS A 158 -7.35 5.92 8.68
CA HIS A 158 -7.48 4.81 7.73
C HIS A 158 -6.18 4.01 7.63
N LEU A 159 -5.08 4.59 7.11
CA LEU A 159 -3.85 3.80 6.88
C LEU A 159 -3.29 3.16 8.15
N ASN A 160 -3.28 3.88 9.27
CA ASN A 160 -2.83 3.35 10.56
C ASN A 160 -3.69 2.18 11.06
N ARG A 161 -4.95 2.06 10.59
CA ARG A 161 -5.87 0.98 10.98
C ARG A 161 -5.77 -0.24 10.05
N ILE A 162 -5.11 -0.11 8.90
CA ILE A 162 -4.84 -1.25 8.04
C ILE A 162 -3.91 -2.21 8.78
N GLY A 163 -4.41 -3.44 8.95
CA GLY A 163 -3.79 -4.47 9.77
C GLY A 163 -4.63 -4.93 10.95
N SER A 164 -5.34 -4.00 11.60
CA SER A 164 -6.32 -4.31 12.64
C SER A 164 -7.74 -4.40 12.09
N GLU A 165 -8.15 -3.48 11.23
CA GLU A 165 -9.54 -3.34 10.75
C GLU A 165 -9.74 -3.83 9.30
N GLY A 166 -8.65 -4.04 8.55
CA GLY A 166 -8.73 -4.33 7.11
C GLY A 166 -8.73 -3.07 6.25
N ILE A 167 -8.87 -3.26 4.94
CA ILE A 167 -8.94 -2.15 3.97
C ILE A 167 -10.42 -1.88 3.60
N GLN A 168 -10.80 -0.61 3.55
CA GLN A 168 -12.12 -0.19 3.08
C GLN A 168 -12.16 -0.11 1.55
N GLU A 169 -13.38 -0.01 0.99
CA GLU A 169 -13.57 -0.06 -0.46
C GLU A 169 -12.88 1.09 -1.21
N VAL A 170 -12.95 2.32 -0.70
CA VAL A 170 -12.27 3.47 -1.33
C VAL A 170 -10.74 3.37 -1.23
N GLU A 171 -10.21 2.75 -0.18
CA GLU A 171 -8.77 2.49 -0.07
C GLU A 171 -8.30 1.40 -1.05
N LEU A 172 -9.17 0.50 -1.50
CA LEU A 172 -8.84 -0.45 -2.57
C LEU A 172 -8.59 0.26 -3.90
N TYR A 173 -9.30 1.36 -4.19
CA TYR A 173 -9.01 2.19 -5.37
C TYR A 173 -7.64 2.83 -5.26
N LEU A 174 -7.30 3.41 -4.11
CA LEU A 174 -5.97 3.98 -3.88
C LEU A 174 -4.88 2.89 -3.93
N LEU A 175 -5.14 1.70 -3.40
CA LEU A 175 -4.21 0.56 -3.49
C LEU A 175 -3.97 0.16 -4.95
N GLY A 176 -5.02 0.02 -5.75
CA GLY A 176 -4.88 -0.30 -7.18
C GLY A 176 -4.18 0.80 -7.96
N TYR A 177 -4.49 2.07 -7.68
CA TYR A 177 -3.80 3.22 -8.25
C TYR A 177 -2.31 3.23 -7.89
N ALA A 178 -2.00 3.10 -6.60
CA ALA A 178 -0.64 3.10 -6.08
C ALA A 178 0.21 1.94 -6.63
N LEU A 179 -0.40 0.79 -6.92
CA LEU A 179 0.31 -0.37 -7.45
C LEU A 179 0.20 -0.54 -8.97
N GLU A 180 -0.37 0.45 -9.66
CA GLU A 180 -0.68 0.41 -11.10
C GLU A 180 -1.31 -0.92 -11.56
N THR A 181 -2.25 -1.42 -10.77
CA THR A 181 -2.90 -2.71 -11.03
C THR A 181 -4.40 -2.65 -10.76
N THR A 182 -5.11 -3.65 -11.27
CA THR A 182 -6.50 -3.88 -10.90
C THR A 182 -6.57 -4.88 -9.75
N VAL A 183 -6.88 -4.42 -8.55
CA VAL A 183 -7.14 -5.28 -7.41
C VAL A 183 -8.50 -5.94 -7.60
N THR A 184 -8.49 -7.26 -7.83
CA THR A 184 -9.72 -8.05 -7.99
C THR A 184 -10.07 -8.74 -6.67
N ILE A 185 -11.23 -8.40 -6.10
CA ILE A 185 -11.75 -9.02 -4.89
C ILE A 185 -12.91 -9.93 -5.24
N VAL A 186 -12.77 -11.22 -4.94
CA VAL A 186 -13.88 -12.18 -5.01
C VAL A 186 -14.60 -12.17 -3.68
N ARG A 187 -15.93 -11.95 -3.70
CA ARG A 187 -16.82 -11.90 -2.54
C ARG A 187 -17.82 -13.07 -2.64
N PRO A 188 -17.45 -14.31 -2.26
CA PRO A 188 -18.32 -15.49 -2.43
C PRO A 188 -19.69 -15.37 -1.72
N GLN A 189 -19.78 -14.56 -0.68
CA GLN A 189 -21.03 -14.30 0.04
C GLN A 189 -22.04 -13.45 -0.77
N ARG A 190 -21.58 -12.78 -1.83
CA ARG A 190 -22.37 -11.87 -2.68
C ARG A 190 -22.75 -12.45 -4.05
N VAL A 191 -22.62 -13.78 -4.24
CA VAL A 191 -23.01 -14.45 -5.50
C VAL A 191 -24.43 -14.08 -5.95
N ARG A 192 -25.36 -13.95 -5.00
CA ARG A 192 -26.77 -13.64 -5.30
C ARG A 192 -27.03 -12.17 -5.61
N SER A 193 -26.13 -11.26 -5.27
CA SER A 193 -26.31 -9.81 -5.46
C SER A 193 -25.60 -9.27 -6.70
N GLY A 194 -24.97 -10.11 -7.52
CA GLY A 194 -24.21 -9.69 -8.71
C GLY A 194 -22.78 -9.20 -8.42
N ASP A 195 -22.50 -8.79 -7.18
CA ASP A 195 -21.17 -8.33 -6.72
C ASP A 195 -20.21 -9.48 -6.35
N LEU A 196 -20.19 -10.56 -7.13
CA LEU A 196 -19.29 -11.69 -6.85
C LEU A 196 -17.82 -11.28 -7.04
N VAL A 197 -17.54 -10.47 -8.06
CA VAL A 197 -16.21 -10.02 -8.41
C VAL A 197 -16.24 -8.50 -8.52
N CYS A 198 -15.45 -7.83 -7.68
CA CYS A 198 -15.27 -6.38 -7.73
C CYS A 198 -13.82 -6.06 -8.14
N ARG A 199 -13.62 -4.97 -8.89
CA ARG A 199 -12.31 -4.57 -9.42
C ARG A 199 -11.99 -3.13 -9.00
N TYR A 200 -10.76 -2.89 -8.56
CA TYR A 200 -10.35 -1.60 -8.00
C TYR A 200 -8.97 -1.16 -8.52
N PRO A 201 -8.86 -0.01 -9.20
CA PRO A 201 -9.96 0.73 -9.79
C PRO A 201 -10.63 -0.06 -10.93
N GLU A 202 -11.90 0.25 -11.22
CA GLU A 202 -12.48 -0.11 -12.51
C GLU A 202 -11.94 0.86 -13.54
N TRP A 203 -10.85 0.50 -14.22
CA TRP A 203 -10.44 1.21 -15.42
C TRP A 203 -11.57 1.01 -16.43
N GLN A 204 -12.44 2.02 -16.58
CA GLN A 204 -13.40 2.02 -17.68
C GLN A 204 -12.59 1.97 -18.98
N VAL A 205 -12.77 0.88 -19.72
CA VAL A 205 -12.32 0.74 -21.12
C VAL A 205 -13.28 1.51 -22.01
#